data_AF-A0A497GAU3-F1
#
_entry.id   AF-A0A497GAU3-F1
#
_cell.length_a   1.000
_cell.length_b   1.000
_cell.length_c   1.000
_cell.angle_alpha   90.00
_cell.angle_beta   90.00
_cell.angle_gamma   90.00
#
_symmetry.space_group_name_H-M   'P 1'
#
loop_
_entity.id
_entity.type
_entity.pdbx_description
1 polymer ?
#
loop_
_entity_poly.entity_id
_entity_poly.type
_entity_poly.pdbx_seq_one_letter_code
_entity_poly.pdbx_strand_id
1 'polypeptide(L)'
;MFRNIKIKTAAQEITIKAFDSLTLEEILRINRIPVNLFQGYVFDNKGRLKPIPLNTRPLDFSEDTEIILQCIRNTDLRQVLPQKTFYKKANNPVVVLHDLNFGEQECTEIIHELNPDSARKIVEDKVSNFMAEHSSAVKIVAGISGGGDSNTLVRSLKKTSTDSDRKEIICFTLVFDPIWPASAAERATELCRKNNVQHFIYSNKEIESLLSMRGNLKDFYSEFSQSFGDNTSHFFATYLISLIARKLCYKHKTDEYCLGFNREDVLAELLFSLMNGHKPLAFPVRTFGKIKLLMPLWEIPKIILDACYPKYS
;
A
#
# COMPACT_ATOMS: atom_id res chain seq x y z
N MET A 1 -23.00 -29.63 12.63
CA MET A 1 -24.34 -29.35 12.09
C MET A 1 -24.53 -27.84 11.95
N PHE A 2 -25.66 -27.36 11.43
CA PHE A 2 -25.92 -25.92 11.39
C PHE A 2 -26.76 -25.51 12.59
N ARG A 3 -26.44 -24.37 13.19
CA ARG A 3 -27.17 -23.80 14.31
C ARG A 3 -27.53 -22.35 14.03
N ASN A 4 -28.72 -21.95 14.49
CA ASN A 4 -29.18 -20.57 14.42
C ASN A 4 -28.55 -19.77 15.56
N ILE A 5 -27.87 -18.69 15.23
CA ILE A 5 -27.29 -17.74 16.18
C ILE A 5 -28.00 -16.40 15.99
N LYS A 6 -28.47 -15.80 17.08
CA LYS A 6 -29.10 -14.48 17.03
C LYS A 6 -28.04 -13.40 17.19
N ILE A 7 -27.99 -12.48 16.26
CA ILE A 7 -27.18 -11.28 16.34
C ILE A 7 -28.14 -10.11 16.61
N LYS A 8 -27.91 -9.40 17.71
CA LYS A 8 -28.72 -8.26 18.13
C LYS A 8 -27.89 -6.97 18.08
N THR A 9 -28.45 -5.93 17.47
CA THR A 9 -27.90 -4.57 17.46
C THR A 9 -28.92 -3.62 18.08
N ALA A 10 -28.58 -2.33 18.20
CA ALA A 10 -29.55 -1.33 18.63
C ALA A 10 -30.73 -1.15 17.65
N ALA A 11 -30.53 -1.49 16.37
CA ALA A 11 -31.50 -1.24 15.31
C ALA A 11 -32.19 -2.50 14.77
N GLN A 12 -31.60 -3.68 14.96
CA GLN A 12 -32.13 -4.92 14.37
C GLN A 12 -31.75 -6.18 15.15
N GLU A 13 -32.57 -7.21 15.00
CA GLU A 13 -32.25 -8.60 15.36
C GLU A 13 -32.21 -9.42 14.07
N ILE A 14 -31.07 -10.08 13.83
CA ILE A 14 -30.84 -10.92 12.66
C ILE A 14 -30.47 -12.32 13.13
N THR A 15 -31.01 -13.34 12.48
CA THR A 15 -30.65 -14.74 12.74
C THR A 15 -29.75 -15.22 11.62
N ILE A 16 -28.57 -15.72 11.98
CA ILE A 16 -27.63 -16.32 11.04
C ILE A 16 -27.57 -17.83 11.26
N LYS A 17 -27.48 -18.57 10.16
CA LYS A 17 -27.27 -20.02 10.18
C LYS A 17 -25.78 -20.28 10.03
N ALA A 18 -25.16 -20.86 11.05
CA ALA A 18 -23.71 -21.06 11.11
C ALA A 18 -23.34 -22.50 11.43
N PHE A 19 -22.15 -22.94 11.00
CA PHE A 19 -21.61 -24.24 11.42
C PHE A 19 -21.32 -24.21 12.92
N ASP A 20 -21.86 -25.17 13.66
CA ASP A 20 -21.70 -25.29 15.11
C ASP A 20 -20.26 -25.64 15.55
N SER A 21 -19.41 -26.06 14.61
CA SER A 21 -17.98 -26.32 14.81
C SER A 21 -17.12 -25.07 14.85
N LEU A 22 -17.62 -23.94 14.36
CA LEU A 22 -16.92 -22.66 14.40
C LEU A 22 -17.13 -21.98 15.76
N THR A 23 -16.13 -21.27 16.23
CA THR A 23 -16.28 -20.35 17.36
C THR A 23 -17.21 -19.19 17.00
N LEU A 24 -17.84 -18.57 18.00
CA LEU A 24 -18.68 -17.38 17.77
C LEU A 24 -17.89 -16.24 17.13
N GLU A 25 -16.59 -16.12 17.43
CA GLU A 25 -15.67 -15.19 16.78
C GLU A 25 -15.52 -15.48 15.29
N GLU A 26 -15.24 -16.73 14.90
CA GLU A 26 -15.12 -17.14 13.50
C GLU A 26 -16.42 -16.91 12.73
N ILE A 27 -17.56 -17.19 13.38
CA ILE A 27 -18.90 -16.93 12.82
C ILE A 27 -19.05 -15.44 12.49
N LEU A 28 -18.72 -14.53 13.41
CA LEU A 28 -18.77 -13.09 13.16
C LEU A 28 -17.81 -12.69 12.03
N ARG A 29 -16.57 -13.21 12.01
CA ARG A 29 -15.55 -12.91 10.98
C ARG A 29 -15.98 -13.33 9.58
N ILE A 30 -16.54 -14.52 9.42
CA ILE A 30 -17.04 -15.02 8.13
C ILE A 30 -18.18 -14.14 7.59
N ASN A 31 -19.01 -13.61 8.49
CA ASN A 31 -20.07 -12.67 8.14
C ASN A 31 -19.58 -11.22 8.03
N ARG A 32 -18.25 -10.97 8.06
CA ARG A 32 -17.61 -9.65 8.02
C ARG A 32 -18.09 -8.69 9.13
N ILE A 33 -18.52 -9.22 10.28
CA ILE A 33 -18.98 -8.42 11.41
C ILE A 33 -17.78 -8.18 12.37
N PRO A 34 -17.49 -6.92 12.77
CA PRO A 34 -16.38 -6.62 13.67
C PRO A 34 -16.57 -7.27 15.05
N VAL A 35 -15.70 -8.24 15.37
CA VAL A 35 -15.81 -9.06 16.59
C VAL A 35 -15.76 -8.25 17.88
N ASN A 36 -14.99 -7.16 17.88
CA ASN A 36 -14.80 -6.28 19.03
C ASN A 36 -16.05 -5.46 19.39
N LEU A 37 -17.09 -5.49 18.56
CA LEU A 37 -18.37 -4.84 18.85
C LEU A 37 -19.36 -5.77 19.55
N PHE A 38 -19.05 -7.05 19.74
CA PHE A 38 -20.00 -8.06 20.21
C PHE A 38 -19.58 -8.76 21.49
N GLN A 39 -20.57 -9.18 22.27
CA GLN A 39 -20.44 -10.07 23.42
C GLN A 39 -21.42 -11.23 23.24
N GLY A 40 -20.95 -12.46 23.50
CA GLY A 40 -21.79 -13.65 23.49
C GLY A 40 -22.56 -13.80 24.80
N TYR A 41 -23.78 -14.31 24.71
CA TYR A 41 -24.66 -14.62 25.84
C TYR A 41 -25.44 -15.90 25.59
N VAL A 42 -25.79 -16.59 26.69
CA VAL A 42 -26.78 -17.68 26.73
C VAL A 42 -27.71 -17.47 27.91
N PHE A 43 -28.89 -18.07 27.88
CA PHE A 43 -29.74 -18.15 29.07
C PHE A 43 -29.26 -19.29 29.99
N ASP A 44 -29.16 -19.01 31.30
CA ASP A 44 -28.97 -20.05 32.30
C ASP A 44 -30.27 -20.82 32.55
N ASN A 45 -30.20 -21.91 33.32
CA ASN A 45 -31.37 -22.74 33.67
C ASN A 45 -32.46 -21.98 34.47
N LYS A 46 -32.19 -20.74 34.89
CA LYS A 46 -33.12 -19.85 35.59
C LYS A 46 -33.62 -18.71 34.69
N GLY A 47 -33.35 -18.76 33.39
CA GLY A 47 -33.76 -17.76 32.40
C GLY A 47 -32.98 -16.44 32.46
N ARG A 48 -31.79 -16.41 33.08
CA ARG A 48 -30.94 -15.20 33.15
C ARG A 48 -29.88 -15.21 32.06
N LEU A 49 -29.65 -14.06 31.41
CA LEU A 49 -28.52 -13.91 30.48
C LEU A 49 -27.19 -14.06 31.22
N LYS A 50 -26.34 -14.97 30.74
CA LYS A 50 -24.96 -15.16 31.20
C LYS A 50 -24.02 -14.88 30.04
N PRO A 51 -22.99 -14.03 30.21
CA PRO A 51 -22.00 -13.80 29.17
C PRO A 51 -21.16 -15.06 28.94
N ILE A 52 -20.82 -15.30 27.69
CA ILE A 52 -19.91 -16.37 27.25
C ILE A 52 -18.83 -15.77 26.34
N PRO A 53 -17.60 -16.32 26.35
CA PRO A 53 -16.52 -15.79 25.54
C PRO A 53 -16.72 -16.13 24.05
N LEU A 54 -16.24 -15.28 23.15
CA LEU A 54 -16.42 -15.46 21.70
C LEU A 54 -15.64 -16.66 21.11
N ASN A 55 -14.63 -17.17 21.84
CA ASN A 55 -13.91 -18.39 21.46
C ASN A 55 -14.68 -19.70 21.79
N THR A 56 -15.93 -19.60 22.28
CA THR A 56 -16.79 -20.77 22.50
C THR A 56 -17.40 -21.24 21.18
N ARG A 57 -17.64 -22.54 21.01
CA ARG A 57 -18.34 -23.07 19.84
C ARG A 57 -19.81 -23.36 20.16
N PRO A 58 -20.74 -23.15 19.23
CA PRO A 58 -22.13 -23.52 19.46
C PRO A 58 -22.32 -25.00 19.79
N LEU A 59 -21.49 -25.93 19.28
CA LEU A 59 -21.58 -27.35 19.63
C LEU A 59 -21.25 -27.68 21.08
N ASP A 60 -20.63 -26.75 21.82
CA ASP A 60 -20.32 -26.94 23.25
C ASP A 60 -21.58 -26.78 24.13
N PHE A 61 -22.73 -26.41 23.54
CA PHE A 61 -24.03 -26.28 24.20
C PHE A 61 -25.06 -27.27 23.64
N SER A 62 -26.04 -27.68 24.46
CA SER A 62 -27.20 -28.46 24.00
C SER A 62 -27.91 -27.75 22.85
N GLU A 63 -28.52 -28.47 21.90
CA GLU A 63 -29.13 -27.88 20.69
C GLU A 63 -30.19 -26.80 20.99
N ASP A 64 -30.93 -26.96 22.09
CA ASP A 64 -31.98 -26.04 22.52
C ASP A 64 -31.46 -24.73 23.15
N THR A 65 -30.16 -24.64 23.45
CA THR A 65 -29.59 -23.42 24.05
C THR A 65 -29.66 -22.26 23.07
N GLU A 66 -30.33 -21.17 23.44
CA GLU A 66 -30.32 -19.96 22.62
C GLU A 66 -29.01 -19.18 22.83
N ILE A 67 -28.24 -19.01 21.75
CA ILE A 67 -27.00 -18.24 21.75
C ILE A 67 -27.26 -16.88 21.11
N ILE A 68 -26.92 -15.81 21.84
CA ILE A 68 -27.13 -14.42 21.45
C ILE A 68 -25.78 -13.72 21.37
N LEU A 69 -25.49 -13.10 20.22
CA LEU A 69 -24.39 -12.18 20.01
C LEU A 69 -24.94 -10.75 20.04
N GLN A 70 -24.72 -10.05 21.14
CA GLN A 70 -25.24 -8.70 21.35
C GLN A 70 -24.16 -7.67 21.04
N CYS A 71 -24.48 -6.69 20.20
CA CYS A 71 -23.66 -5.52 19.97
C CYS A 71 -23.62 -4.70 21.27
N ILE A 72 -22.42 -4.45 21.80
CA ILE A 72 -22.22 -3.75 23.09
C ILE A 72 -22.12 -2.22 22.92
N ARG A 73 -22.35 -1.71 21.71
CA ARG A 73 -22.35 -0.28 21.36
C ARG A 73 -23.57 0.03 20.51
N ASN A 74 -23.98 1.30 20.50
CA ASN A 74 -25.09 1.80 19.69
C ASN A 74 -24.65 2.00 18.22
N THR A 75 -24.09 0.96 17.62
CA THR A 75 -23.64 0.96 16.22
C THR A 75 -24.74 0.35 15.37
N ASP A 76 -25.24 1.09 14.38
CA ASP A 76 -26.09 0.54 13.34
C ASP A 76 -25.24 -0.19 12.31
N LEU A 77 -25.28 -1.52 12.30
CA LEU A 77 -24.54 -2.32 11.34
C LEU A 77 -24.91 -2.01 9.89
N ARG A 78 -26.11 -1.47 9.60
CA ARG A 78 -26.51 -1.12 8.23
C ARG A 78 -25.71 0.04 7.65
N GLN A 79 -25.17 0.88 8.52
CA GLN A 79 -24.33 2.03 8.16
C GLN A 79 -22.84 1.67 8.10
N VAL A 80 -22.43 0.54 8.68
CA VAL A 80 -21.01 0.14 8.76
C VAL A 80 -20.69 -1.04 7.85
N LEU A 81 -21.66 -1.93 7.62
CA LEU A 81 -21.52 -3.11 6.78
C LEU A 81 -22.27 -2.94 5.46
N PRO A 82 -21.68 -3.35 4.33
CA PRO A 82 -22.36 -3.35 3.05
C PRO A 82 -23.68 -4.12 3.09
N GLN A 83 -24.78 -3.45 2.79
CA GLN A 83 -26.10 -4.06 2.62
C GLN A 83 -26.29 -4.61 1.21
N LYS A 84 -25.56 -4.05 0.24
CA LYS A 84 -25.55 -4.46 -1.16
C LYS A 84 -24.12 -4.45 -1.67
N THR A 85 -23.79 -5.48 -2.46
CA THR A 85 -22.50 -5.58 -3.15
C THR A 85 -22.74 -5.60 -4.65
N PHE A 86 -22.13 -4.65 -5.36
CA PHE A 86 -22.15 -4.56 -6.82
C PHE A 86 -20.80 -5.04 -7.38
N TYR A 87 -20.81 -5.54 -8.61
CA TYR A 87 -19.61 -6.05 -9.27
C TYR A 87 -19.38 -5.32 -10.59
N LYS A 88 -18.20 -4.71 -10.73
CA LYS A 88 -17.68 -4.25 -12.02
C LYS A 88 -16.69 -5.29 -12.51
N LYS A 89 -17.21 -6.23 -13.30
CA LYS A 89 -16.44 -7.39 -13.79
C LYS A 89 -15.45 -6.99 -14.89
N ALA A 90 -14.34 -7.70 -14.94
CA ALA A 90 -13.36 -7.59 -16.03
C ALA A 90 -13.11 -8.97 -16.65
N ASN A 91 -12.70 -8.99 -17.92
CA ASN A 91 -12.23 -10.23 -18.54
C ASN A 91 -10.89 -10.62 -17.93
N ASN A 92 -10.77 -11.87 -17.47
CA ASN A 92 -9.56 -12.45 -16.85
C ASN A 92 -8.97 -11.57 -15.74
N PRO A 93 -9.71 -11.36 -14.63
CA PRO A 93 -9.28 -10.47 -13.57
C PRO A 93 -8.05 -11.04 -12.83
N VAL A 94 -7.13 -10.16 -12.47
CA VAL A 94 -5.91 -10.50 -11.70
C VAL A 94 -5.90 -9.88 -10.31
N VAL A 95 -6.72 -8.84 -10.09
CA VAL A 95 -6.88 -8.17 -8.80
C VAL A 95 -8.30 -7.66 -8.63
N VAL A 96 -8.71 -7.51 -7.38
CA VAL A 96 -9.99 -6.94 -6.98
C VAL A 96 -9.76 -5.78 -6.02
N LEU A 97 -10.49 -4.69 -6.21
CA LEU A 97 -10.55 -3.56 -5.29
C LEU A 97 -11.95 -3.45 -4.69
N HIS A 98 -11.98 -3.17 -3.39
CA HIS A 98 -13.21 -2.96 -2.64
C HIS A 98 -13.42 -1.47 -2.42
N ASP A 99 -14.53 -0.94 -2.92
CA ASP A 99 -14.93 0.45 -2.73
C ASP A 99 -16.17 0.50 -1.84
N LEU A 100 -16.02 1.06 -0.64
CA LEU A 100 -17.09 1.16 0.36
C LEU A 100 -17.73 2.55 0.28
N ASN A 101 -19.02 2.57 0.00
CA ASN A 101 -19.82 3.77 -0.12
C ASN A 101 -20.75 3.88 1.10
N PHE A 102 -20.42 4.80 2.01
CA PHE A 102 -21.17 5.05 3.24
C PHE A 102 -22.22 6.15 2.98
N GLY A 103 -23.46 5.75 2.72
CA GLY A 103 -24.60 6.66 2.61
C GLY A 103 -25.28 6.92 3.96
N GLU A 104 -26.17 7.91 4.01
CA GLU A 104 -26.92 8.25 5.23
C GLU A 104 -27.80 7.08 5.73
N GLN A 105 -28.32 6.27 4.81
CA GLN A 105 -29.27 5.18 5.09
C GLN A 105 -28.66 3.79 4.98
N GLU A 106 -27.70 3.57 4.09
CA GLU A 106 -27.06 2.27 3.89
C GLU A 106 -25.59 2.41 3.49
N CYS A 107 -24.78 1.44 3.93
CA CYS A 107 -23.47 1.18 3.36
C CYS A 107 -23.61 0.24 2.16
N THR A 108 -22.92 0.52 1.06
CA THR A 108 -22.84 -0.36 -0.12
C THR A 108 -21.38 -0.62 -0.50
N GLU A 109 -21.12 -1.73 -1.17
CA GLU A 109 -19.79 -2.11 -1.65
C GLU A 109 -19.82 -2.24 -3.17
N ILE A 110 -18.84 -1.66 -3.85
CA ILE A 110 -18.56 -1.95 -5.26
C ILE A 110 -17.25 -2.70 -5.33
N ILE A 111 -17.29 -3.90 -5.89
CA ILE A 111 -16.14 -4.75 -6.15
C ILE A 111 -15.68 -4.51 -7.58
N HIS A 112 -14.51 -3.91 -7.73
CA HIS A 112 -13.88 -3.62 -9.02
C HIS A 112 -12.88 -4.72 -9.36
N GLU A 113 -13.20 -5.54 -10.36
CA GLU A 113 -12.25 -6.46 -10.95
C GLU A 113 -11.36 -5.71 -11.95
N LEU A 114 -10.05 -5.92 -11.88
CA LEU A 114 -9.10 -5.36 -12.82
C LEU A 114 -8.29 -6.47 -13.48
N ASN A 115 -8.07 -6.30 -14.78
CA ASN A 115 -7.08 -7.06 -15.53
C ASN A 115 -5.84 -6.18 -15.75
N PRO A 116 -4.73 -6.72 -16.30
CA PRO A 116 -3.51 -5.94 -16.45
C PRO A 116 -3.67 -4.67 -17.30
N ASP A 117 -4.54 -4.67 -18.31
CA ASP A 117 -4.78 -3.48 -19.15
C ASP A 117 -5.51 -2.37 -18.38
N SER A 118 -6.58 -2.72 -17.66
CA SER A 118 -7.32 -1.73 -16.87
C SER A 118 -6.49 -1.20 -15.69
N ALA A 119 -5.68 -2.06 -15.05
CA ALA A 119 -4.73 -1.64 -14.03
C ALA A 119 -3.70 -0.65 -14.59
N ARG A 120 -3.06 -0.96 -15.72
CA ARG A 120 -2.11 -0.06 -16.38
C ARG A 120 -2.74 1.30 -16.71
N LYS A 121 -3.95 1.29 -17.28
CA LYS A 121 -4.66 2.53 -17.62
C LYS A 121 -4.87 3.42 -16.39
N ILE A 122 -5.34 2.86 -15.27
CA ILE A 122 -5.54 3.61 -14.02
C ILE A 122 -4.23 4.26 -13.56
N VAL A 123 -3.13 3.50 -13.60
CA VAL A 123 -1.83 4.03 -13.15
C VAL A 123 -1.30 5.10 -14.10
N GLU A 124 -1.35 4.85 -15.41
CA GLU A 124 -0.91 5.81 -16.42
C GLU A 124 -1.70 7.13 -16.34
N ASP A 125 -3.03 7.06 -16.19
CA ASP A 125 -3.89 8.24 -16.06
C ASP A 125 -3.55 9.03 -14.77
N LYS A 126 -3.35 8.34 -13.63
CA LYS A 126 -2.96 8.98 -12.38
C LYS A 126 -1.58 9.62 -12.44
N VAL A 127 -0.58 8.92 -12.98
CA VAL A 127 0.77 9.47 -13.15
C VAL A 127 0.73 10.65 -14.11
N SER A 128 -0.02 10.56 -15.21
CA SER A 128 -0.14 11.65 -16.18
C SER A 128 -0.71 12.92 -15.55
N ASN A 129 -1.83 12.79 -14.83
CA ASN A 129 -2.45 13.92 -14.13
C ASN A 129 -1.52 14.52 -13.07
N PHE A 130 -0.86 13.67 -12.29
CA PHE A 130 0.10 14.09 -11.27
C PHE A 130 1.26 14.90 -11.88
N MET A 131 1.84 14.40 -12.97
CA MET A 131 2.97 15.05 -13.63
C MET A 131 2.54 16.38 -14.26
N ALA A 132 1.34 16.46 -14.84
CA ALA A 132 0.81 17.71 -15.38
C ALA A 132 0.60 18.77 -14.30
N GLU A 133 0.17 18.37 -13.10
CA GLU A 133 -0.08 19.29 -11.99
C GLU A 133 1.20 19.75 -11.28
N HIS A 134 2.18 18.85 -11.11
CA HIS A 134 3.28 19.08 -10.18
C HIS A 134 4.68 19.22 -10.83
N SER A 135 4.84 18.85 -12.10
CA SER A 135 6.13 18.83 -12.78
C SER A 135 6.24 19.87 -13.89
N SER A 136 7.17 20.80 -13.72
CA SER A 136 7.48 21.85 -14.70
C SER A 136 8.79 21.61 -15.44
N ALA A 137 9.66 20.71 -14.95
CA ALA A 137 10.96 20.50 -15.54
C ALA A 137 10.89 19.75 -16.89
N VAL A 138 11.76 20.13 -17.82
CA VAL A 138 11.96 19.41 -19.11
C VAL A 138 12.76 18.11 -18.88
N LYS A 139 13.45 17.98 -17.75
CA LYS A 139 14.28 16.82 -17.43
C LYS A 139 13.99 16.33 -16.03
N ILE A 140 13.90 15.01 -15.85
CA ILE A 140 13.58 14.40 -14.56
C ILE A 140 14.57 13.28 -14.28
N VAL A 141 15.12 13.28 -13.08
CA VAL A 141 15.90 12.15 -12.56
C VAL A 141 14.95 11.14 -11.91
N ALA A 142 15.03 9.85 -12.24
CA ALA A 142 14.15 8.83 -11.68
C ALA A 142 14.95 7.71 -11.01
N GLY A 143 14.75 7.50 -9.71
CA GLY A 143 15.35 6.37 -9.00
C GLY A 143 14.57 5.09 -9.26
N ILE A 144 15.24 4.04 -9.75
CA ILE A 144 14.60 2.77 -10.09
C ILE A 144 15.34 1.57 -9.49
N SER A 145 14.59 0.61 -8.95
CA SER A 145 15.11 -0.63 -8.36
C SER A 145 15.02 -1.85 -9.29
N GLY A 146 14.32 -1.72 -10.42
CA GLY A 146 14.02 -2.86 -11.30
C GLY A 146 12.92 -3.80 -10.79
N GLY A 147 12.19 -3.43 -9.73
CA GLY A 147 10.97 -4.12 -9.27
C GLY A 147 9.68 -3.58 -9.92
N GLY A 148 8.53 -4.11 -9.50
CA GLY A 148 7.20 -3.78 -10.04
C GLY A 148 6.89 -2.27 -10.08
N ASP A 149 7.09 -1.57 -8.96
CA ASP A 149 6.76 -0.14 -8.85
C ASP A 149 7.61 0.72 -9.79
N SER A 150 8.90 0.41 -9.88
CA SER A 150 9.83 1.08 -10.80
C SER A 150 9.49 0.82 -12.27
N ASN A 151 9.04 -0.39 -12.60
CA ASN A 151 8.60 -0.77 -13.94
C ASN A 151 7.40 0.07 -14.37
N THR A 152 6.40 0.15 -13.50
CA THR A 152 5.20 0.95 -13.72
C THR A 152 5.51 2.45 -13.79
N LEU A 153 6.40 2.96 -12.92
CA LEU A 153 6.83 4.36 -12.95
C LEU A 153 7.49 4.75 -14.28
N VAL A 154 8.52 4.01 -14.71
CA VAL A 154 9.28 4.34 -15.94
C VAL A 154 8.38 4.36 -17.17
N ARG A 155 7.52 3.34 -17.29
CA ARG A 155 6.59 3.22 -18.43
C ARG A 155 5.56 4.35 -18.44
N SER A 156 5.00 4.68 -17.28
CA SER A 156 4.00 5.74 -17.15
C SER A 156 4.59 7.12 -17.42
N LEU A 157 5.79 7.42 -16.89
CA LEU A 157 6.51 8.67 -17.17
C LEU A 157 6.83 8.81 -18.66
N LYS A 158 7.26 7.72 -19.31
CA LYS A 158 7.57 7.72 -20.75
C LYS A 158 6.33 8.01 -21.59
N LYS A 159 5.18 7.44 -21.23
CA LYS A 159 3.91 7.60 -21.95
C LYS A 159 3.28 8.98 -21.76
N THR A 160 3.46 9.58 -20.58
CA THR A 160 3.00 10.94 -20.26
C THR A 160 3.74 12.01 -21.09
N SER A 161 4.94 11.70 -21.56
CA SER A 161 5.76 12.60 -22.37
C SER A 161 5.31 12.55 -23.84
N THR A 162 4.30 13.33 -24.22
CA THR A 162 3.82 13.47 -25.61
C THR A 162 4.85 14.22 -26.48
N ASP A 163 4.76 14.10 -27.81
CA ASP A 163 5.81 14.53 -28.75
C ASP A 163 6.13 16.04 -28.72
N SER A 164 5.23 16.90 -28.24
CA SER A 164 5.46 18.35 -28.12
C SER A 164 6.03 18.80 -26.77
N ASP A 165 5.89 17.99 -25.70
CA ASP A 165 6.31 18.28 -24.32
C ASP A 165 7.20 17.17 -23.73
N ARG A 166 8.04 16.56 -24.59
CA ARG A 166 8.76 15.34 -24.23
C ARG A 166 9.79 15.59 -23.12
N LYS A 167 9.44 15.22 -21.89
CA LYS A 167 10.37 15.26 -20.76
C LYS A 167 11.50 14.23 -20.96
N GLU A 168 12.73 14.67 -20.77
CA GLU A 168 13.92 13.82 -20.75
C GLU A 168 13.99 13.08 -19.41
N ILE A 169 13.79 11.77 -19.43
CA ILE A 169 13.86 10.93 -18.23
C ILE A 169 15.25 10.32 -18.13
N ILE A 170 15.90 10.52 -16.99
CA ILE A 170 17.20 9.93 -16.66
C ILE A 170 17.02 9.02 -15.46
N CYS A 171 17.10 7.72 -15.69
CA CYS A 171 17.00 6.72 -14.63
C CYS A 171 18.35 6.49 -13.96
N PHE A 172 18.33 6.18 -12.66
CA PHE A 172 19.50 5.67 -11.95
C PHE A 172 19.15 4.53 -11.01
N THR A 173 20.12 3.64 -10.78
CA THR A 173 20.03 2.54 -9.81
C THR A 173 21.28 2.51 -8.93
N LEU A 174 21.09 2.28 -7.64
CA LEU A 174 22.20 2.07 -6.70
C LEU A 174 22.44 0.57 -6.53
N VAL A 175 23.72 0.18 -6.49
CA VAL A 175 24.14 -1.17 -6.10
C VAL A 175 24.94 -1.04 -4.81
N PHE A 176 24.46 -1.68 -3.75
CA PHE A 176 25.08 -1.63 -2.42
C PHE A 176 24.64 -2.84 -1.59
N ASP A 177 25.49 -3.86 -1.49
CA ASP A 177 25.23 -5.01 -0.61
C ASP A 177 25.38 -4.60 0.87
N PRO A 178 24.47 -5.07 1.76
CA PRO A 178 23.43 -6.08 1.54
C PRO A 178 22.05 -5.53 1.12
N ILE A 179 21.91 -4.22 0.88
CA ILE A 179 20.60 -3.58 0.67
C ILE A 179 20.07 -3.81 -0.75
N TRP A 180 20.89 -3.52 -1.77
CA TRP A 180 20.52 -3.65 -3.17
C TRP A 180 21.53 -4.52 -3.92
N PRO A 181 21.16 -5.77 -4.24
CA PRO A 181 22.06 -6.68 -4.95
C PRO A 181 22.23 -6.25 -6.41
N ALA A 182 23.35 -6.64 -7.02
CA ALA A 182 23.65 -6.36 -8.42
C ALA A 182 22.55 -6.84 -9.39
N SER A 183 21.86 -7.94 -9.07
CA SER A 183 20.75 -8.46 -9.89
C SER A 183 19.57 -7.48 -10.03
N ALA A 184 19.38 -6.57 -9.07
CA ALA A 184 18.38 -5.51 -9.18
C ALA A 184 18.75 -4.49 -10.28
N ALA A 185 20.03 -4.15 -10.39
CA ALA A 185 20.54 -3.26 -11.43
C ALA A 185 20.46 -3.87 -12.83
N GLU A 186 20.64 -5.19 -12.97
CA GLU A 186 20.44 -5.90 -14.25
C GLU A 186 18.98 -5.78 -14.73
N ARG A 187 18.01 -6.01 -13.83
CA ARG A 187 16.59 -5.85 -14.15
C ARG A 187 16.24 -4.40 -14.52
N ALA A 188 16.78 -3.43 -13.78
CA ALA A 188 16.59 -2.01 -14.07
C ALA A 188 17.17 -1.61 -15.43
N THR A 189 18.36 -2.12 -15.78
CA THR A 189 19.00 -1.91 -17.08
C THR A 189 18.12 -2.41 -18.21
N GLU A 190 17.62 -3.64 -18.11
CA GLU A 190 16.76 -4.23 -19.13
C GLU A 190 15.43 -3.47 -19.27
N LEU A 191 14.86 -3.00 -18.16
CA LEU A 191 13.67 -2.15 -18.16
C LEU A 191 13.90 -0.84 -18.92
N CYS A 192 14.98 -0.12 -18.61
CA CYS A 192 15.30 1.15 -19.27
C CYS A 192 15.62 0.96 -20.75
N ARG A 193 16.37 -0.09 -21.09
CA ARG A 193 16.70 -0.44 -22.48
C ARG A 193 15.44 -0.69 -23.31
N LYS A 194 14.48 -1.47 -22.80
CA LYS A 194 13.19 -1.73 -23.47
C LYS A 194 12.34 -0.48 -23.71
N ASN A 195 12.46 0.51 -22.84
CA ASN A 195 11.67 1.74 -22.90
C ASN A 195 12.42 2.92 -23.54
N ASN A 196 13.64 2.68 -24.05
CA ASN A 196 14.51 3.72 -24.62
C ASN A 196 14.64 4.93 -23.69
N VAL A 197 15.07 4.66 -22.44
CA VAL A 197 15.31 5.65 -21.38
C VAL A 197 16.77 5.53 -20.95
N GLN A 198 17.42 6.68 -20.76
CA GLN A 198 18.80 6.72 -20.29
C GLN A 198 18.89 6.15 -18.87
N HIS A 199 19.89 5.32 -18.60
CA HIS A 199 20.06 4.66 -17.30
C HIS A 199 21.52 4.67 -16.87
N PHE A 200 21.74 4.93 -15.58
CA PHE A 200 23.04 4.89 -14.94
C PHE A 200 23.00 3.97 -13.72
N ILE A 201 24.02 3.15 -13.56
CA ILE A 201 24.24 2.35 -12.35
C ILE A 201 25.32 3.04 -11.53
N TYR A 202 25.11 3.11 -10.23
CA TYR A 202 26.08 3.64 -9.28
C TYR A 202 26.46 2.56 -8.27
N SER A 203 27.69 2.06 -8.39
CA SER A 203 28.35 1.22 -7.40
C SER A 203 28.84 2.03 -6.19
N ASN A 204 29.28 1.36 -5.12
CA ASN A 204 29.79 2.00 -3.91
C ASN A 204 30.82 3.11 -4.19
N LYS A 205 31.83 2.83 -5.02
CA LYS A 205 32.89 3.81 -5.33
C LYS A 205 32.36 5.03 -6.09
N GLU A 206 31.38 4.82 -6.97
CA GLU A 206 30.76 5.90 -7.72
C GLU A 206 29.85 6.74 -6.82
N ILE A 207 29.16 6.11 -5.87
CA ILE A 207 28.39 6.78 -4.82
C ILE A 207 29.31 7.64 -3.94
N GLU A 208 30.41 7.06 -3.44
CA GLU A 208 31.41 7.74 -2.60
C GLU A 208 31.97 8.97 -3.31
N SER A 209 32.35 8.82 -4.58
CA SER A 209 32.84 9.91 -5.43
C SER A 209 31.78 10.99 -5.66
N LEU A 210 30.55 10.59 -6.03
CA LEU A 210 29.45 11.52 -6.31
C LEU A 210 29.03 12.34 -5.08
N LEU A 211 29.08 11.73 -3.90
CA LEU A 211 28.80 12.39 -2.62
C LEU A 211 30.01 13.12 -2.04
N SER A 212 31.20 12.94 -2.63
CA SER A 212 32.48 13.47 -2.11
C SER A 212 32.73 13.03 -0.66
N MET A 213 32.48 11.74 -0.38
CA MET A 213 32.65 11.16 0.95
C MET A 213 34.13 11.18 1.36
N ARG A 214 34.39 11.49 2.64
CA ARG A 214 35.74 11.38 3.22
C ARG A 214 36.10 9.95 3.62
N GLY A 215 35.11 9.14 3.94
CA GLY A 215 35.22 7.70 4.22
C GLY A 215 34.50 6.86 3.15
N ASN A 216 34.40 5.55 3.37
CA ASN A 216 33.69 4.67 2.46
C ASN A 216 32.23 4.43 2.89
N LEU A 217 31.39 4.01 1.93
CA LEU A 217 29.96 3.85 2.13
C LEU A 217 29.62 2.68 3.08
N LYS A 218 30.44 1.63 3.10
CA LYS A 218 30.22 0.45 3.94
C LYS A 218 30.39 0.80 5.43
N ASP A 219 31.43 1.55 5.76
CA ASP A 219 31.68 2.00 7.14
C ASP A 219 30.56 2.93 7.59
N PHE A 220 30.13 3.88 6.74
CA PHE A 220 29.01 4.75 7.05
C PHE A 220 27.70 3.96 7.32
N TYR A 221 27.41 2.93 6.52
CA TYR A 221 26.27 2.05 6.76
C TYR A 221 26.41 1.24 8.05
N SER A 222 27.61 0.76 8.36
CA SER A 222 27.89 0.03 9.60
C SER A 222 27.66 0.90 10.83
N GLU A 223 28.18 2.13 10.83
CA GLU A 223 27.96 3.11 11.91
C GLU A 223 26.48 3.48 12.06
N PHE A 224 25.78 3.69 10.94
CA PHE A 224 24.34 3.95 10.94
C PHE A 224 23.57 2.79 11.57
N SER A 225 23.88 1.55 11.16
CA SER A 225 23.22 0.35 11.67
C SER A 225 23.47 0.13 13.16
N GLN A 226 24.71 0.38 13.63
CA GLN A 226 25.05 0.33 15.05
C GLN A 226 24.30 1.39 15.88
N SER A 227 24.08 2.58 15.30
CA SER A 227 23.45 3.71 16.00
C SER A 227 21.92 3.58 16.08
N PHE A 228 21.29 3.03 15.05
CA PHE A 228 19.82 3.00 14.94
C PHE A 228 19.22 1.58 14.99
N GLY A 229 20.03 0.53 14.96
CA GLY A 229 19.62 -0.87 15.06
C GLY A 229 19.40 -1.58 13.71
N ASP A 230 19.11 -2.89 13.78
CA ASP A 230 19.15 -3.80 12.63
C ASP A 230 18.03 -3.57 11.58
N ASN A 231 16.91 -2.96 11.97
CA ASN A 231 15.76 -2.73 11.08
C ASN A 231 15.82 -1.39 10.32
N THR A 232 17.02 -0.83 10.17
CA THR A 232 17.19 0.55 9.67
C THR A 232 17.67 0.65 8.24
N SER A 233 17.93 -0.48 7.60
CA SER A 233 18.30 -0.60 6.19
C SER A 233 17.33 0.16 5.28
N HIS A 234 16.02 0.11 5.53
CA HIS A 234 15.00 0.83 4.76
C HIS A 234 15.11 2.36 4.88
N PHE A 235 15.42 2.88 6.08
CA PHE A 235 15.61 4.31 6.31
C PHE A 235 16.90 4.80 5.66
N PHE A 236 18.00 4.05 5.84
CA PHE A 236 19.28 4.32 5.19
C PHE A 236 19.14 4.32 3.67
N ALA A 237 18.44 3.31 3.13
CA ALA A 237 18.16 3.16 1.71
C ALA A 237 17.49 4.40 1.12
N THR A 238 16.38 4.82 1.73
CA THR A 238 15.59 5.97 1.28
C THR A 238 16.37 7.28 1.39
N TYR A 239 17.14 7.44 2.47
CA TYR A 239 18.01 8.58 2.69
C TYR A 239 19.11 8.67 1.62
N LEU A 240 19.81 7.57 1.37
CA LEU A 240 20.91 7.51 0.39
C LEU A 240 20.41 7.75 -1.03
N ILE A 241 19.29 7.13 -1.43
CA ILE A 241 18.65 7.38 -2.74
C ILE A 241 18.34 8.87 -2.88
N SER A 242 17.76 9.51 -1.85
CA SER A 242 17.42 10.93 -1.90
C SER A 242 18.66 11.82 -1.99
N LEU A 243 19.74 11.50 -1.29
CA LEU A 243 21.01 12.24 -1.41
C LEU A 243 21.57 12.16 -2.84
N ILE A 244 21.63 10.96 -3.40
CA ILE A 244 22.15 10.72 -4.74
C ILE A 244 21.27 11.41 -5.79
N ALA A 245 19.95 11.23 -5.72
CA ALA A 245 19.01 11.86 -6.65
C ALA A 245 19.20 13.39 -6.69
N ARG A 246 19.38 14.03 -5.53
CA ARG A 246 19.65 15.47 -5.46
C ARG A 246 20.97 15.86 -6.12
N LYS A 247 22.05 15.09 -5.92
CA LYS A 247 23.34 15.32 -6.62
C LYS A 247 23.20 15.14 -8.13
N LEU A 248 22.41 14.15 -8.56
CA LEU A 248 22.13 13.94 -9.98
C LEU A 248 21.28 15.06 -10.58
N CYS A 249 20.33 15.63 -9.84
CA CYS A 249 19.60 16.82 -10.27
C CYS A 249 20.56 17.96 -10.61
N TYR A 250 21.52 18.26 -9.73
CA TYR A 250 22.57 19.26 -10.01
C TYR A 250 23.41 18.90 -11.24
N LYS A 251 23.89 17.65 -11.33
CA LYS A 251 24.71 17.17 -12.45
C LYS A 251 23.99 17.29 -13.79
N HIS A 252 22.69 17.02 -13.81
CA HIS A 252 21.87 17.01 -15.02
C HIS A 252 21.11 18.32 -15.25
N LYS A 253 21.34 19.35 -14.41
CA LYS A 253 20.69 20.67 -14.51
C LYS A 253 19.16 20.60 -14.49
N THR A 254 18.63 19.78 -13.59
CA THR A 254 17.20 19.75 -13.25
C THR A 254 17.01 20.02 -11.76
N ASP A 255 15.80 20.38 -11.38
CA ASP A 255 15.34 20.57 -10.02
C ASP A 255 14.25 19.55 -9.62
N GLU A 256 13.97 18.55 -10.45
CA GLU A 256 12.94 17.54 -10.18
C GLU A 256 13.49 16.11 -10.26
N TYR A 257 13.14 15.29 -9.27
CA TYR A 257 13.35 13.85 -9.31
C TYR A 257 12.13 13.07 -8.86
N CYS A 258 11.94 11.87 -9.41
CA CYS A 258 10.85 10.97 -9.09
C CYS A 258 11.35 9.73 -8.36
N LEU A 259 10.55 9.27 -7.39
CA LEU A 259 10.69 7.96 -6.75
C LEU A 259 9.34 7.24 -6.75
N GLY A 260 9.38 5.91 -6.79
CA GLY A 260 8.19 5.05 -6.93
C GLY A 260 7.44 4.79 -5.62
N PHE A 261 7.30 5.80 -4.74
CA PHE A 261 6.54 5.65 -3.50
C PHE A 261 5.07 5.37 -3.82
N ASN A 262 4.60 4.19 -3.43
CA ASN A 262 3.19 3.81 -3.53
C ASN A 262 2.43 4.27 -2.28
N ARG A 263 1.12 4.03 -2.25
CA ARG A 263 0.26 4.44 -1.14
C ARG A 263 0.66 3.85 0.20
N GLU A 264 1.00 2.56 0.22
CA GLU A 264 1.40 1.85 1.43
C GLU A 264 2.74 2.39 1.98
N ASP A 265 3.69 2.76 1.11
CA ASP A 265 4.95 3.39 1.53
C ASP A 265 4.70 4.75 2.23
N VAL A 266 3.85 5.59 1.62
CA VAL A 266 3.50 6.91 2.15
C VAL A 266 2.77 6.78 3.49
N LEU A 267 1.82 5.86 3.59
CA LEU A 267 1.09 5.60 4.83
C LEU A 267 2.01 5.06 5.93
N ALA A 268 2.96 4.17 5.59
CA ALA A 268 3.93 3.64 6.53
C ALA A 268 4.84 4.76 7.07
N GLU A 269 5.37 5.63 6.21
CA GLU A 269 6.21 6.77 6.64
C GLU A 269 5.42 7.78 7.48
N LEU A 270 4.16 8.04 7.11
CA LEU A 270 3.25 8.91 7.87
C LEU A 270 2.97 8.34 9.27
N LEU A 271 2.55 7.08 9.36
CA LEU A 271 2.27 6.41 10.64
C LEU A 271 3.51 6.32 11.51
N PHE A 272 4.66 5.96 10.92
CA PHE A 272 5.93 5.93 11.64
C PHE A 272 6.27 7.30 12.24
N SER A 273 6.10 8.37 11.46
CA SER A 273 6.35 9.74 11.95
C SER A 273 5.44 10.08 13.13
N LEU A 274 4.13 9.84 12.99
CA LEU A 274 3.13 10.15 14.02
C LEU A 274 3.36 9.35 15.31
N MET A 275 3.63 8.05 15.19
CA MET A 275 3.87 7.16 16.34
C MET A 275 5.12 7.54 17.13
N ASN A 276 6.12 8.17 16.48
CA ASN A 276 7.35 8.61 17.12
C ASN A 276 7.33 10.12 17.49
N GLY A 277 6.16 10.78 17.44
CA GLY A 277 6.04 12.19 17.81
C GLY A 277 6.73 13.15 16.83
N HIS A 278 6.98 12.70 15.61
CA HIS A 278 7.57 13.51 14.55
C HIS A 278 6.50 14.08 13.63
N LYS A 279 6.73 15.32 13.17
CA LYS A 279 5.88 15.93 12.15
C LYS A 279 6.02 15.15 10.84
N PRO A 280 4.92 14.71 10.22
CA PRO A 280 4.97 14.07 8.91
C PRO A 280 5.64 14.94 7.87
N LEU A 281 6.37 14.30 6.96
CA LEU A 281 6.97 14.97 5.81
C LEU A 281 5.90 15.32 4.77
N ALA A 282 6.22 16.27 3.89
CA ALA A 282 5.30 16.68 2.83
C ALA A 282 5.11 15.54 1.81
N PHE A 283 3.84 15.30 1.48
CA PHE A 283 3.37 14.42 0.42
C PHE A 283 2.33 15.18 -0.42
N PRO A 284 2.21 14.90 -1.73
CA PRO A 284 3.01 13.95 -2.50
C PRO A 284 4.27 14.57 -3.13
N VAL A 285 4.50 15.86 -2.90
CA VAL A 285 5.69 16.59 -3.33
C VAL A 285 6.48 17.03 -2.11
N ARG A 286 7.77 16.70 -2.08
CA ARG A 286 8.68 17.10 -0.99
C ARG A 286 9.76 18.02 -1.53
N THR A 287 9.97 19.16 -0.89
CA THR A 287 10.94 20.17 -1.34
C THR A 287 12.19 20.17 -0.48
N PHE A 288 13.36 20.18 -1.13
CA PHE A 288 14.69 20.27 -0.53
C PHE A 288 15.45 21.46 -1.13
N GLY A 289 15.25 22.64 -0.55
CA GLY A 289 15.73 23.89 -1.16
C GLY A 289 15.03 24.11 -2.49
N LYS A 290 15.78 24.12 -3.60
CA LYS A 290 15.20 24.24 -4.95
C LYS A 290 14.78 22.91 -5.58
N ILE A 291 15.19 21.77 -5.02
CA ILE A 291 14.93 20.44 -5.63
C ILE A 291 13.61 19.87 -5.09
N LYS A 292 12.75 19.38 -5.98
CA LYS A 292 11.50 18.67 -5.67
C LYS A 292 11.68 17.17 -5.85
N LEU A 293 11.28 16.42 -4.83
CA LEU A 293 10.93 15.01 -4.92
C LEU A 293 9.46 14.89 -5.29
N LEU A 294 9.19 14.22 -6.40
CA LEU A 294 7.89 13.88 -6.92
C LEU A 294 7.59 12.40 -6.62
N MET A 295 6.37 12.11 -6.15
CA MET A 295 5.92 10.75 -5.84
C MET A 295 4.68 10.38 -6.66
N PRO A 296 4.81 10.09 -7.97
CA PRO A 296 3.63 9.98 -8.85
C PRO A 296 2.72 8.77 -8.57
N LEU A 297 3.20 7.78 -7.79
CA LEU A 297 2.44 6.58 -7.45
C LEU A 297 1.77 6.67 -6.07
N TRP A 298 1.83 7.82 -5.39
CA TRP A 298 1.48 7.96 -3.97
C TRP A 298 0.03 7.59 -3.59
N GLU A 299 -0.92 7.70 -4.52
CA GLU A 299 -2.32 7.31 -4.26
C GLU A 299 -2.62 5.88 -4.68
N ILE A 300 -1.66 5.20 -5.30
CA ILE A 300 -1.88 3.93 -5.97
C ILE A 300 -1.53 2.80 -5.00
N PRO A 301 -2.50 1.93 -4.67
CA PRO A 301 -2.23 0.72 -3.92
C PRO A 301 -1.18 -0.16 -4.61
N LYS A 302 -0.25 -0.72 -3.85
CA LYS A 302 0.74 -1.72 -4.31
C LYS A 302 0.10 -2.81 -5.15
N ILE A 303 -1.06 -3.32 -4.74
CA ILE A 303 -1.76 -4.40 -5.43
C ILE A 303 -2.18 -4.03 -6.87
N ILE A 304 -2.45 -2.75 -7.18
CA ILE A 304 -2.72 -2.29 -8.55
C ILE A 304 -1.40 -2.24 -9.35
N LEU A 305 -0.32 -1.79 -8.74
CA LEU A 305 1.01 -1.76 -9.38
C LEU A 305 1.45 -3.17 -9.77
N ASP A 306 1.22 -4.15 -8.88
CA ASP A 306 1.58 -5.55 -9.13
C ASP A 306 0.71 -6.18 -10.23
N ALA A 307 -0.56 -5.77 -10.32
CA ALA A 307 -1.47 -6.19 -11.38
C ALA A 307 -1.09 -5.64 -12.76
N CYS A 308 -0.35 -4.52 -12.84
CA CYS A 308 0.08 -3.94 -14.12
C CYS A 308 1.01 -4.89 -14.89
N TYR A 309 1.92 -5.55 -14.18
CA TYR A 309 2.87 -6.48 -14.79
C TYR A 309 3.20 -7.69 -13.89
N PRO A 310 2.29 -8.68 -13.76
CA PRO A 310 2.40 -9.78 -12.79
C PRO A 310 3.68 -10.62 -12.87
N LYS A 311 4.39 -10.60 -14.00
CA LYS A 311 5.68 -11.28 -14.19
C LYS A 311 6.85 -10.63 -13.43
N TYR A 312 6.70 -9.36 -13.03
CA TYR A 312 7.77 -8.56 -12.39
C TYR A 312 7.42 -8.16 -10.95
N SER A 313 6.33 -8.72 -10.43
CA SER A 313 5.78 -8.47 -9.10
C SER A 313 6.19 -9.59 -8.16
#